data_AF-A0A3L5H9N7-F1
#
_entry.id   AF-A0A3L5H9N7-F1
#
_cell.length_a   1.000
_cell.length_b   1.000
_cell.length_c   1.000
_cell.angle_alpha   90.00
_cell.angle_beta   90.00
_cell.angle_gamma   90.00
#
_symmetry.space_group_name_H-M   'P 1'
#
loop_
_entity.id
_entity.type
_entity.pdbx_description
1 polymer ?
#
loop_
_entity_poly.entity_id
_entity_poly.type
_entity_poly.pdbx_seq_one_letter_code
_entity_poly.pdbx_strand_id
1 'polypeptide(L)'
;FRELSFQQGKLFQMPIRELAQLREAEHFWQGKADHAPHVEIERLEMDIIPSGELYLNFGNALALHLNDDGIQLQRRSLAGQEKLTRYWRGSVTSLKILCDSSSVEIFINNGEGVMSNRYFPHHPASLILQGESDVTLRYWSLRACMVE
;
A
#
# COMPACT_ATOMS: atom_id res chain seq x y z
N PHE A 1 -12.96 -7.88 0.15
CA PHE A 1 -13.86 -7.86 -1.02
C PHE A 1 -13.58 -6.63 -1.86
N ARG A 2 -13.82 -6.67 -3.17
CA ARG A 2 -13.59 -5.55 -4.10
C ARG A 2 -14.86 -5.19 -4.85
N GLU A 3 -15.06 -3.89 -5.10
CA GLU A 3 -15.99 -3.39 -6.11
C GLU A 3 -15.30 -3.42 -7.47
N LEU A 4 -16.00 -3.93 -8.49
CA LEU A 4 -15.55 -3.95 -9.88
C LEU A 4 -16.31 -2.90 -10.67
N SER A 5 -15.61 -2.10 -11.46
CA SER A 5 -16.26 -1.24 -12.45
C SER A 5 -15.53 -1.32 -13.79
N PHE A 6 -16.26 -1.13 -14.89
CA PHE A 6 -15.70 -1.18 -16.23
C PHE A 6 -15.87 0.17 -16.89
N GLN A 7 -14.77 0.82 -17.26
CA GLN A 7 -14.77 2.16 -17.82
C GLN A 7 -13.76 2.20 -18.97
N GLN A 8 -14.17 2.75 -20.12
CA GLN A 8 -13.30 2.93 -21.29
C GLN A 8 -12.52 1.66 -21.71
N GLY A 9 -13.15 0.49 -21.62
CA GLY A 9 -12.50 -0.77 -22.00
C GLY A 9 -11.56 -1.37 -20.94
N LYS A 10 -11.44 -0.73 -19.77
CA LYS A 10 -10.57 -1.17 -18.66
C LYS A 10 -11.40 -1.60 -17.45
N LEU A 11 -10.95 -2.66 -16.79
CA LEU A 11 -11.50 -3.11 -15.51
C LEU A 11 -10.79 -2.36 -14.38
N PHE A 12 -11.58 -1.70 -13.54
CA PHE A 12 -11.13 -1.05 -12.32
C PHE A 12 -11.60 -1.87 -11.11
N GLN A 13 -10.74 -1.93 -10.10
CA GLN A 13 -11.04 -2.63 -8.86
C GLN A 13 -10.73 -1.71 -7.69
N MET A 14 -11.65 -1.57 -6.74
CA MET A 14 -11.45 -0.78 -5.53
C MET A 14 -11.87 -1.58 -4.30
N PRO A 15 -11.36 -1.25 -3.10
CA PRO A 15 -11.93 -1.78 -1.86
C PRO A 15 -13.44 -1.54 -1.83
N ILE A 16 -14.19 -2.51 -1.29
CA ILE A 16 -15.61 -2.28 -1.00
C ILE A 16 -15.78 -1.08 -0.07
N ARG A 17 -16.82 -0.28 -0.30
CA ARG A 17 -17.04 0.97 0.45
C ARG A 17 -17.22 0.76 1.95
N GLU A 18 -17.77 -0.38 2.36
CA GLU A 18 -18.03 -0.71 3.75
C GLU A 18 -16.74 -0.82 4.58
N LEU A 19 -15.58 -1.12 3.96
CA LEU A 19 -14.30 -1.13 4.68
C LEU A 19 -13.96 0.25 5.27
N ALA A 20 -14.41 1.34 4.66
CA ALA A 20 -14.21 2.68 5.19
C ALA A 20 -14.89 2.87 6.56
N GLN A 21 -15.89 2.07 6.91
CA GLN A 21 -16.54 2.10 8.22
C GLN A 21 -15.62 1.58 9.34
N LEU A 22 -14.57 0.83 9.01
CA LEU A 22 -13.60 0.32 9.98
C LEU A 22 -12.55 1.36 10.38
N ARG A 23 -12.42 2.47 9.62
CA ARG A 23 -11.43 3.51 9.88
C ARG A 23 -11.61 4.12 11.27
N GLU A 24 -10.50 4.23 11.99
CA GLU A 24 -10.38 5.04 13.19
C GLU A 24 -10.06 6.50 12.81
N ALA A 25 -9.37 7.23 13.67
CA ALA A 25 -9.01 8.62 13.41
C ALA A 25 -8.19 8.75 12.12
N GLU A 26 -8.52 9.77 11.31
CA GLU A 26 -7.68 10.15 10.17
C GLU A 26 -6.42 10.82 10.68
N HIS A 27 -5.30 10.40 10.11
CA HIS A 27 -4.03 11.08 10.23
C HIS A 27 -3.58 11.59 8.87
N PHE A 28 -2.91 12.74 8.87
CA PHE A 28 -2.46 13.41 7.67
C PHE A 28 -0.99 13.81 7.79
N TRP A 29 -0.24 13.62 6.71
CA TRP A 29 1.12 14.08 6.55
C TRP A 29 1.33 14.64 5.14
N GLN A 30 2.08 15.75 5.04
CA GLN A 30 2.54 16.28 3.77
C GLN A 30 3.96 16.83 3.91
N GLY A 31 4.86 16.39 3.04
CA GLY A 31 6.26 16.79 3.04
C GLY A 31 7.15 15.68 2.49
N LYS A 32 8.45 15.76 2.77
CA LYS A 32 9.43 14.75 2.36
C LYS A 32 9.07 13.37 2.92
N ALA A 33 9.22 12.33 2.09
CA ALA A 33 8.91 10.97 2.50
C ALA A 33 9.77 10.49 3.68
N ASP A 34 11.06 10.85 3.71
CA ASP A 34 11.97 10.52 4.84
C ASP A 34 11.59 11.14 6.18
N HIS A 35 10.69 12.14 6.18
CA HIS A 35 10.18 12.77 7.40
C HIS A 35 8.76 12.32 7.76
N ALA A 36 8.16 11.43 6.96
CA ALA A 36 6.83 10.90 7.24
C ALA A 36 6.82 10.07 8.53
N PRO A 37 5.69 10.05 9.27
CA PRO A 37 5.58 9.22 10.47
C PRO A 37 5.73 7.73 10.13
N HIS A 38 6.36 6.97 11.03
CA HIS A 38 6.30 5.52 10.99
C HIS A 38 4.92 5.06 11.47
N VAL A 39 4.29 4.14 10.74
CA VAL A 39 2.90 3.75 11.00
C VAL A 39 2.78 2.23 11.18
N GLU A 40 2.13 1.77 12.24
CA GLU A 40 1.88 0.33 12.47
C GLU A 40 1.04 -0.29 11.35
N ILE A 41 1.49 -1.43 10.80
CA ILE A 41 0.92 -2.02 9.56
C ILE A 41 -0.04 -3.17 9.77
N GLU A 42 -0.31 -3.54 11.03
CA GLU A 42 -1.12 -4.73 11.33
C GLU A 42 -2.57 -4.59 10.82
N ARG A 43 -3.15 -3.38 10.85
CA ARG A 43 -4.50 -3.08 10.37
C ARG A 43 -4.54 -1.63 9.90
N LEU A 44 -4.18 -1.40 8.65
CA LEU A 44 -3.89 -0.07 8.15
C LEU A 44 -4.49 0.16 6.78
N GLU A 45 -5.19 1.27 6.61
CA GLU A 45 -5.51 1.84 5.30
C GLU A 45 -4.72 3.12 5.12
N MET A 46 -4.21 3.36 3.90
CA MET A 46 -3.61 4.64 3.53
C MET A 46 -3.88 5.04 2.10
N ASP A 47 -3.90 6.34 1.88
CA ASP A 47 -3.87 7.00 0.59
C ASP A 47 -2.56 7.78 0.44
N ILE A 48 -1.88 7.59 -0.68
CA ILE A 48 -0.59 8.19 -0.98
C ILE A 48 -0.68 8.88 -2.34
N ILE A 49 -0.35 10.16 -2.37
CA ILE A 49 -0.12 10.93 -3.60
C ILE A 49 1.38 11.26 -3.64
N PRO A 50 2.17 10.54 -4.45
CA PRO A 50 3.59 10.79 -4.60
C PRO A 50 3.85 11.95 -5.57
N SER A 51 4.89 12.77 -5.30
CA SER A 51 5.37 13.78 -6.26
C SER A 51 6.55 13.30 -7.12
N GLY A 52 7.03 12.07 -6.91
CA GLY A 52 8.22 11.52 -7.55
C GLY A 52 8.55 10.12 -7.01
N GLU A 53 9.83 9.75 -7.12
CA GLU A 53 10.35 8.46 -6.64
C GLU A 53 10.08 8.28 -5.14
N LEU A 54 9.65 7.08 -4.76
CA LEU A 54 9.20 6.76 -3.41
C LEU A 54 9.49 5.29 -3.07
N TYR A 55 9.99 5.04 -1.86
CA TYR A 55 10.19 3.70 -1.32
C TYR A 55 9.30 3.48 -0.10
N LEU A 56 8.67 2.31 -0.02
CA LEU A 56 7.90 1.87 1.14
C LEU A 56 8.49 0.55 1.66
N ASN A 57 8.83 0.50 2.94
CA ASN A 57 9.26 -0.70 3.64
C ASN A 57 8.18 -1.15 4.63
N PHE A 58 7.61 -2.33 4.42
CA PHE A 58 6.58 -2.93 5.26
C PHE A 58 7.21 -3.92 6.24
N GLY A 59 7.71 -3.43 7.37
CA GLY A 59 8.26 -4.27 8.44
C GLY A 59 9.36 -5.24 7.99
N ASN A 60 10.18 -4.84 7.03
CA ASN A 60 11.23 -5.63 6.36
C ASN A 60 10.75 -6.91 5.65
N ALA A 61 9.44 -7.16 5.57
CA ALA A 61 8.86 -8.35 4.92
C ALA A 61 8.50 -8.10 3.44
N LEU A 62 8.27 -6.85 3.07
CA LEU A 62 7.91 -6.43 1.72
C LEU A 62 8.45 -5.02 1.47
N ALA A 63 8.91 -4.77 0.26
CA ALA A 63 9.36 -3.46 -0.20
C ALA A 63 8.62 -3.09 -1.49
N LEU A 64 8.16 -1.85 -1.56
CA LEU A 64 7.63 -1.23 -2.79
C LEU A 64 8.58 -0.11 -3.19
N HIS A 65 8.99 -0.11 -4.45
CA HIS A 65 9.71 0.99 -5.06
C HIS A 65 8.86 1.54 -6.21
N LEU A 66 8.57 2.84 -6.16
CA LEU A 66 7.91 3.60 -7.19
C LEU A 66 8.92 4.50 -7.87
N ASN A 67 8.98 4.48 -9.20
CA ASN A 67 9.73 5.41 -10.04
C ASN A 67 8.92 5.74 -11.32
N ASP A 68 9.56 6.43 -12.27
CA ASP A 68 8.92 6.87 -13.53
C ASP A 68 8.40 5.72 -14.41
N ASP A 69 8.96 4.51 -14.27
CA ASP A 69 8.53 3.32 -15.01
C ASP A 69 7.31 2.61 -14.39
N GLY A 70 6.98 2.96 -13.13
CA GLY A 70 5.90 2.36 -12.36
C GLY A 70 6.40 1.75 -11.04
N ILE A 71 5.85 0.59 -10.69
CA ILE A 71 6.04 -0.03 -9.38
C ILE A 71 6.82 -1.34 -9.49
N GLN A 72 7.83 -1.48 -8.65
CA GLN A 72 8.47 -2.75 -8.31
C GLN A 72 8.08 -3.16 -6.89
N LEU A 73 7.46 -4.32 -6.74
CA LEU A 73 7.08 -4.90 -5.45
C LEU A 73 7.93 -6.15 -5.18
N GLN A 74 8.70 -6.14 -4.09
CA GLN A 74 9.68 -7.19 -3.80
C GLN A 74 9.52 -7.73 -2.37
N ARG A 75 9.55 -9.05 -2.23
CA ARG A 75 9.69 -9.73 -0.94
C ARG A 75 10.67 -10.89 -1.02
N ARG A 76 11.08 -11.41 0.14
CA ARG A 76 11.77 -12.70 0.20
C ARG A 76 10.77 -13.86 0.05
N SER A 77 11.22 -14.94 -0.58
CA SER A 77 10.49 -16.21 -0.56
C SER A 77 10.43 -16.76 0.87
N LEU A 78 9.36 -17.47 1.20
CA LEU A 78 9.29 -18.25 2.44
C LEU A 78 9.88 -19.65 2.27
N ALA A 79 9.90 -20.16 1.03
CA ALA A 79 10.40 -21.49 0.71
C ALA A 79 11.93 -21.53 0.50
N GLY A 80 12.58 -20.37 0.44
CA GLY A 80 14.01 -20.23 0.19
C GLY A 80 14.48 -18.79 0.33
N GLN A 81 15.72 -18.49 -0.07
CA GLN A 81 16.30 -17.14 0.08
C GLN A 81 16.13 -16.22 -1.14
N GLU A 82 15.48 -16.72 -2.19
CA GLU A 82 15.19 -15.99 -3.43
C GLU A 82 14.37 -14.72 -3.16
N LYS A 83 14.66 -13.66 -3.92
CA LYS A 83 13.80 -12.46 -4.00
C LYS A 83 12.71 -12.69 -5.04
N LEU A 84 11.45 -12.50 -4.65
CA LEU A 84 10.30 -12.53 -5.54
C LEU A 84 9.90 -11.10 -5.85
N THR A 85 9.87 -10.76 -7.14
CA THR A 85 9.60 -9.42 -7.63
C THR A 85 8.42 -9.41 -8.59
N ARG A 86 7.53 -8.43 -8.44
CA ARG A 86 6.44 -8.14 -9.38
C ARG A 86 6.50 -6.69 -9.82
N TYR A 87 5.97 -6.44 -11.00
CA TYR A 87 5.99 -5.13 -11.62
C TYR A 87 4.58 -4.69 -12.02
N TRP A 88 4.32 -3.39 -11.92
CA TRP A 88 3.23 -2.72 -12.61
C TRP A 88 3.84 -1.56 -13.37
N ARG A 89 3.45 -1.39 -14.64
CA ARG A 89 4.06 -0.41 -15.55
C ARG A 89 3.07 0.70 -15.85
N GLY A 90 3.57 1.93 -15.88
CA GLY A 90 2.79 3.13 -16.14
C GLY A 90 3.03 4.22 -15.10
N SER A 91 2.50 5.41 -15.36
CA SER A 91 2.58 6.53 -14.43
C SER A 91 1.70 6.27 -13.21
N VAL A 92 2.24 6.45 -12.01
CA VAL A 92 1.50 6.33 -10.75
C VAL A 92 1.20 7.71 -10.21
N THR A 93 -0.08 8.03 -10.11
CA THR A 93 -0.57 9.33 -9.59
C THR A 93 -1.18 9.20 -8.20
N SER A 94 -1.61 7.99 -7.83
CA SER A 94 -2.17 7.71 -6.50
C SER A 94 -2.01 6.24 -6.15
N LEU A 95 -1.77 5.95 -4.88
CA LEU A 95 -1.87 4.62 -4.30
C LEU A 95 -2.88 4.63 -3.16
N LYS A 96 -3.76 3.64 -3.14
CA LYS A 96 -4.48 3.23 -1.93
C LYS A 96 -3.93 1.89 -1.47
N ILE A 97 -3.52 1.77 -0.21
CA ILE A 97 -2.91 0.56 0.32
C ILE A 97 -3.71 0.09 1.54
N LEU A 98 -4.07 -1.19 1.52
CA LEU A 98 -4.68 -1.90 2.65
C LEU A 98 -3.69 -2.93 3.18
N CYS A 99 -3.33 -2.83 4.46
CA CYS A 99 -2.52 -3.80 5.17
C CYS A 99 -3.37 -4.50 6.24
N ASP A 100 -3.18 -5.80 6.31
CA ASP A 100 -3.55 -6.66 7.44
C ASP A 100 -2.27 -7.36 7.94
N SER A 101 -2.36 -8.08 9.05
CA SER A 101 -1.33 -8.89 9.70
C SER A 101 -0.53 -9.81 8.75
N SER A 102 -1.11 -10.22 7.62
CA SER A 102 -0.49 -11.16 6.67
C SER A 102 -0.73 -10.87 5.18
N SER A 103 -1.41 -9.78 4.84
CA SER A 103 -1.68 -9.40 3.45
C SER A 103 -1.59 -7.91 3.20
N VAL A 104 -1.17 -7.54 1.99
CA VAL A 104 -1.29 -6.19 1.49
C VAL A 104 -2.03 -6.20 0.15
N GLU A 105 -2.89 -5.21 -0.05
CA GLU A 105 -3.49 -4.86 -1.34
C GLU A 105 -3.11 -3.42 -1.69
N ILE A 106 -2.57 -3.21 -2.89
CA ILE A 106 -2.12 -1.92 -3.40
C ILE A 106 -2.94 -1.62 -4.64
N PHE A 107 -3.79 -0.60 -4.55
CA PHE A 107 -4.63 -0.10 -5.62
C PHE A 107 -3.95 1.12 -6.24
N ILE A 108 -3.70 1.06 -7.54
CA ILE A 108 -2.92 2.03 -8.30
C ILE A 108 -3.88 2.84 -9.15
N ASN A 109 -3.71 4.17 -9.16
CA ASN A 109 -4.51 5.11 -9.95
C ASN A 109 -6.02 4.87 -9.81
N ASN A 110 -6.54 4.92 -8.58
CA ASN A 110 -7.95 4.68 -8.28
C ASN A 110 -8.48 3.33 -8.82
N GLY A 111 -7.64 2.30 -8.80
CA GLY A 111 -8.03 0.93 -9.11
C GLY A 111 -7.78 0.49 -10.56
N GLU A 112 -7.10 1.29 -11.38
CA GLU A 112 -6.65 0.89 -12.72
C GLU A 112 -5.72 -0.33 -12.66
N GLY A 113 -4.86 -0.38 -11.63
CA GLY A 113 -4.00 -1.51 -11.32
C GLY A 113 -4.22 -1.98 -9.89
N VAL A 114 -4.10 -3.29 -9.65
CA VAL A 114 -4.08 -3.83 -8.29
C VAL A 114 -2.96 -4.85 -8.15
N MET A 115 -2.14 -4.68 -7.12
CA MET A 115 -1.22 -5.72 -6.65
C MET A 115 -1.73 -6.29 -5.32
N SER A 116 -1.70 -7.62 -5.20
CA SER A 116 -2.06 -8.30 -3.95
C SER A 116 -0.96 -9.25 -3.55
N ASN A 117 -0.57 -9.21 -2.28
CA ASN A 117 0.52 -10.02 -1.80
C ASN A 117 0.29 -10.51 -0.37
N ARG A 118 0.63 -11.78 -0.12
CA ARG A 118 0.90 -12.25 1.24
C ARG A 118 2.30 -11.82 1.67
N TYR A 119 2.43 -11.37 2.90
CA TYR A 119 3.67 -10.99 3.54
C TYR A 119 3.59 -11.35 5.03
N PHE A 120 4.74 -11.51 5.69
CA PHE A 120 4.81 -12.05 7.04
C PHE A 120 5.81 -11.23 7.87
N PRO A 121 5.45 -9.99 8.25
CA PRO A 121 6.31 -9.17 9.09
C PRO A 121 6.40 -9.74 10.51
N HIS A 122 7.52 -9.49 11.18
CA HIS A 122 7.64 -9.76 12.61
C HIS A 122 6.99 -8.61 13.37
N HIS A 123 5.97 -8.91 14.17
CA HIS A 123 5.19 -7.90 14.89
C HIS A 123 5.81 -7.55 16.26
N PRO A 124 5.70 -6.29 16.73
CA PRO A 124 5.09 -5.14 16.04
C PRO A 124 5.91 -4.69 14.82
N ALA A 125 5.23 -4.17 13.80
CA ALA A 125 5.83 -3.84 12.52
C ALA A 125 5.29 -2.52 11.99
N SER A 126 6.19 -1.68 11.48
CA SER A 126 5.84 -0.37 10.96
C SER A 126 6.12 -0.24 9.46
N LEU A 127 5.35 0.61 8.80
CA LEU A 127 5.59 1.12 7.48
C LEU A 127 6.53 2.31 7.60
N ILE A 128 7.57 2.30 6.77
CA ILE A 128 8.50 3.41 6.63
C ILE A 128 8.44 3.87 5.18
N LEU A 129 8.15 5.14 4.97
CA LEU A 129 8.32 5.82 3.69
C LEU A 129 9.75 6.36 3.63
N GLN A 130 10.40 6.25 2.47
CA GLN A 130 11.74 6.75 2.25
C GLN A 130 11.84 7.44 0.90
N GLY A 131 12.64 8.51 0.84
CA GLY A 131 12.90 9.28 -0.36
C GLY A 131 12.79 10.80 -0.16
N GLU A 132 13.47 11.51 -1.05
CA GLU A 132 13.56 12.97 -1.07
C GLU A 132 12.38 13.65 -1.81
N SER A 133 11.46 12.87 -2.37
CA SER A 133 10.24 13.39 -3.00
C SER A 133 9.23 13.81 -1.93
N ASP A 134 8.39 14.80 -2.27
CA ASP A 134 7.27 15.14 -1.43
C ASP A 134 6.16 14.09 -1.59
N VAL A 135 5.42 13.84 -0.52
CA VAL A 135 4.30 12.92 -0.48
C VAL A 135 3.15 13.56 0.27
N THR A 136 1.93 13.34 -0.20
CA THR A 136 0.72 13.54 0.60
C THR A 136 0.23 12.19 1.07
N LEU A 137 0.18 11.98 2.38
CA LEU A 137 -0.21 10.74 3.03
C LEU A 137 -1.44 10.99 3.91
N ARG A 138 -2.49 10.20 3.71
CA ARG A 138 -3.58 10.02 4.67
C ARG A 138 -3.60 8.57 5.13
N TYR A 139 -3.81 8.33 6.41
CA TYR A 139 -3.88 6.97 6.91
C TYR A 139 -4.84 6.83 8.10
N TRP A 140 -5.33 5.60 8.26
CA TRP A 140 -6.28 5.21 9.29
C TRP A 140 -5.90 3.83 9.81
N SER A 141 -5.75 3.70 11.12
CA SER A 141 -5.86 2.38 11.74
C SER A 141 -7.26 1.84 11.51
N LEU A 142 -7.37 0.53 11.27
CA LEU A 142 -8.65 -0.13 11.09
C LEU A 142 -9.01 -0.91 12.35
N ARG A 143 -10.26 -0.75 12.78
CA ARG A 143 -10.84 -1.56 13.86
C ARG A 143 -10.77 -3.04 13.47
N ALA A 144 -10.47 -3.90 14.44
CA ALA A 144 -10.54 -5.33 14.24
C ALA A 144 -11.97 -5.71 13.82
N CYS A 145 -12.08 -6.36 12.66
CA CYS A 145 -13.33 -6.95 12.22
C CYS A 145 -13.39 -8.37 12.80
N MET A 146 -14.27 -8.64 13.75
CA MET A 146 -14.65 -10.03 14.04
C MET A 146 -15.46 -10.52 12.85
N VAL A 147 -14.85 -11.36 12.02
CA VAL A 147 -15.61 -12.22 11.13
C VAL A 147 -15.95 -13.45 11.99
N GLU A 148 -17.19 -13.52 12.47
CA GLU A 148 -17.77 -14.76 13.00
C GLU A 148 -18.00 -15.78 11.87
#